data_AF-A0A843X4Q9-F1
#
_entry.id   AF-A0A843X4Q9-F1
#
_cell.length_a   1.000
_cell.length_b   1.000
_cell.length_c   1.000
_cell.angle_alpha   90.00
_cell.angle_beta   90.00
_cell.angle_gamma   90.00
#
_symmetry.space_group_name_H-M   'P 1'
#
loop_
_entity.id
_entity.type
_entity.pdbx_description
1 polymer ?
#
loop_
_entity_poly.entity_id
_entity_poly.type
_entity_poly.pdbx_seq_one_letter_code
_entity_poly.pdbx_strand_id
1 'polypeptide(L)'
;CCSRVVFVLQVLQEKGVRIWDGNASREYLDSIGLTEREEGDLGPVYGFQWRHFGAEYAGMHADYTGKGFDQLLDIIDKIKNNPDDRRIILSAWNPSDLKLMALPPCHMFAQFYVANGDLSCQMYQRSADMGLGVPFNIASYSLLTCMIAHIC
;
A
#
# COMPACT_ATOMS: atom_id res chain seq x y z
N CYS A 1 6.56 5.24 15.97
CA CYS A 1 5.74 4.02 15.83
C CYS A 1 5.55 3.55 14.38
N CYS A 2 5.77 4.40 13.35
CA CYS A 2 5.43 4.09 11.95
C CYS A 2 6.61 3.59 11.09
N SER A 3 7.69 3.05 11.65
CA SER A 3 8.92 2.74 10.90
C SER A 3 8.95 1.36 10.21
N ARG A 4 7.91 0.52 10.36
CA ARG A 4 7.84 -0.82 9.73
C ARG A 4 6.50 -1.03 9.05
N VAL A 5 6.33 -0.49 7.84
CA VAL A 5 5.23 -0.87 6.93
C VAL A 5 5.85 -1.53 5.69
N VAL A 6 6.81 -2.42 5.91
CA VAL A 6 7.21 -3.39 4.88
C VAL A 6 6.33 -4.60 5.07
N PHE A 7 5.73 -5.04 3.98
CA PHE A 7 4.76 -6.13 4.00
C PHE A 7 5.49 -7.44 4.31
N VAL A 8 5.17 -8.07 5.45
CA VAL A 8 5.72 -9.38 5.82
C VAL A 8 4.56 -10.35 5.97
N LEU A 9 4.45 -11.32 5.06
CA LEU A 9 3.34 -12.28 5.04
C LEU A 9 3.19 -13.03 6.38
N GLN A 10 4.30 -13.42 6.99
CA GLN A 10 4.32 -14.15 8.25
C GLN A 10 3.57 -13.40 9.37
N VAL A 11 3.70 -12.06 9.43
CA VAL A 11 2.99 -11.23 10.42
C VAL A 11 1.47 -11.29 10.26
N LEU A 12 0.98 -11.45 9.03
CA LEU A 12 -0.45 -11.63 8.76
C LEU A 12 -0.91 -13.04 9.12
N GLN A 13 -0.13 -14.05 8.75
CA GLN A 13 -0.44 -15.45 9.02
C GLN A 13 -0.49 -15.75 10.53
N GLU A 14 0.42 -15.18 11.32
CA GLU A 14 0.41 -15.25 12.79
C GLU A 14 -0.87 -14.69 13.41
N LYS A 15 -1.53 -13.75 12.71
CA LYS A 15 -2.82 -13.15 13.10
C LYS A 15 -4.02 -13.84 12.46
N GLY A 16 -3.82 -14.97 11.79
CA GLY A 16 -4.88 -15.71 11.08
C GLY A 16 -5.37 -15.04 9.80
N VAL A 17 -4.67 -14.02 9.30
CA VAL A 17 -5.01 -13.32 8.05
C VAL A 17 -4.31 -14.01 6.88
N ARG A 18 -5.11 -14.55 5.95
CA ARG A 18 -4.65 -15.46 4.88
C ARG A 18 -4.83 -14.91 3.46
N ILE A 19 -5.21 -13.63 3.33
CA ILE A 19 -5.64 -13.02 2.06
C ILE A 19 -4.54 -12.95 0.99
N TRP A 20 -3.27 -13.15 1.36
CA TRP A 20 -2.11 -13.08 0.46
C TRP A 20 -1.42 -14.43 0.22
N ASP A 21 -1.84 -15.50 0.91
CA ASP A 21 -1.17 -16.80 0.87
C ASP A 21 -1.06 -17.34 -0.56
N GLY A 22 -2.13 -17.19 -1.35
CA GLY A 22 -2.16 -17.65 -2.75
C GLY A 22 -1.22 -16.89 -3.68
N ASN A 23 -1.00 -15.59 -3.45
CA ASN A 23 -0.13 -14.75 -4.28
C ASN A 23 1.33 -14.78 -3.82
N ALA A 24 1.63 -15.45 -2.72
CA ALA A 24 2.95 -15.49 -2.12
C ALA A 24 3.58 -16.89 -2.14
N SER A 25 2.84 -17.90 -2.60
CA SER A 25 3.32 -19.28 -2.68
C SER A 25 4.46 -19.42 -3.68
N ARG A 26 5.36 -20.38 -3.44
CA ARG A 26 6.45 -20.71 -4.37
C ARG A 26 5.94 -20.95 -5.80
N GLU A 27 4.88 -21.75 -5.92
CA GLU A 27 4.24 -22.08 -7.21
C GLU A 27 3.78 -20.82 -7.96
N TYR A 28 3.11 -19.90 -7.27
CA TYR A 28 2.63 -18.67 -7.91
C TYR A 28 3.78 -17.76 -8.30
N LEU A 29 4.75 -17.52 -7.42
CA LEU A 29 5.92 -16.67 -7.71
C LEU A 29 6.72 -17.20 -8.91
N ASP A 30 6.90 -18.52 -9.01
CA ASP A 30 7.55 -19.16 -10.16
C ASP A 30 6.73 -18.96 -11.44
N SER A 31 5.40 -19.09 -11.36
CA SER A 31 4.51 -18.94 -12.53
C SER A 31 4.57 -17.54 -13.16
N ILE A 32 4.94 -16.51 -12.39
CA ILE A 32 5.07 -15.12 -12.86
C ILE A 32 6.53 -14.70 -13.10
N GLY A 33 7.48 -15.64 -13.03
CA GLY A 33 8.90 -15.42 -13.34
C GLY A 33 9.73 -14.82 -12.22
N LEU A 34 9.24 -14.81 -10.98
CA LEU A 34 9.95 -14.37 -9.79
C LEU A 34 10.64 -15.56 -9.08
N THR A 35 11.48 -16.30 -9.81
CA THR A 35 12.09 -17.56 -9.31
C THR A 35 13.07 -17.37 -8.16
N GLU A 36 13.81 -16.25 -8.16
CA GLU A 36 14.78 -15.91 -7.12
C GLU A 36 14.15 -15.24 -5.88
N ARG A 37 12.85 -14.94 -5.94
CA ARG A 37 12.11 -14.26 -4.86
C ARG A 37 11.83 -15.27 -3.75
N GLU A 38 12.10 -14.94 -2.48
CA GLU A 38 11.76 -15.82 -1.35
C GLU A 38 10.24 -16.08 -1.28
N GLU A 39 9.82 -17.28 -0.89
CA GLU A 39 8.41 -17.56 -0.65
C GLU A 39 7.87 -16.65 0.47
N GLY A 40 6.72 -16.02 0.26
CA GLY A 40 6.21 -14.99 1.17
C GLY A 40 6.63 -13.56 0.84
N ASP A 41 7.67 -13.35 0.03
CA ASP A 41 8.08 -12.02 -0.42
C ASP A 41 7.24 -11.58 -1.63
N LEU A 42 6.30 -10.66 -1.39
CA LEU A 42 5.40 -10.11 -2.41
C LEU A 42 6.07 -9.04 -3.29
N GLY A 43 7.30 -8.65 -2.98
CA GLY A 43 7.99 -7.53 -3.64
C GLY A 43 7.53 -6.15 -3.14
N PRO A 44 7.81 -5.09 -3.91
CA PRO A 44 7.54 -3.71 -3.52
C PRO A 44 6.06 -3.32 -3.69
N VAL A 45 5.15 -4.02 -3.00
CA VAL A 45 3.67 -3.78 -3.04
C VAL A 45 3.24 -2.56 -2.21
N TYR A 46 1.95 -2.42 -1.91
CA TYR A 46 1.32 -1.23 -1.28
C TYR A 46 2.14 -0.57 -0.17
N GLY A 47 2.47 -1.31 0.90
CA GLY A 47 3.17 -0.74 2.06
C GLY A 47 4.54 -0.17 1.71
N PHE A 48 5.28 -0.86 0.82
CA PHE A 48 6.55 -0.37 0.32
C PHE A 48 6.37 0.91 -0.48
N GLN A 49 5.44 0.95 -1.43
CA GLN A 49 5.19 2.15 -2.23
C GLN A 49 4.74 3.33 -1.35
N TRP A 50 3.92 3.10 -0.32
CA TRP A 50 3.44 4.17 0.55
C TRP A 50 4.55 4.82 1.39
N ARG A 51 5.59 4.08 1.77
CA ARG A 51 6.62 4.55 2.71
C ARG A 51 7.99 4.76 2.07
N HIS A 52 8.24 4.12 0.93
CA HIS A 52 9.54 4.02 0.28
C HIS A 52 9.41 4.17 -1.25
N PHE A 53 8.46 4.98 -1.74
CA PHE A 53 8.20 5.14 -3.17
C PHE A 53 9.49 5.49 -3.92
N GLY A 54 9.82 4.74 -4.97
CA GLY A 54 11.02 4.94 -5.78
C GLY A 54 12.34 4.48 -5.16
N ALA A 55 12.33 3.84 -3.97
CA ALA A 55 13.49 3.14 -3.46
C ALA A 55 13.73 1.83 -4.24
N GLU A 56 15.00 1.45 -4.43
CA GLU A 56 15.36 0.15 -5.00
C GLU A 56 14.97 -0.98 -4.02
N TYR A 57 14.20 -1.95 -4.51
CA TYR A 57 13.76 -3.09 -3.69
C TYR A 57 14.85 -4.15 -3.57
N ALA A 58 15.33 -4.38 -2.35
CA ALA A 58 16.39 -5.32 -2.01
C ALA A 58 15.88 -6.59 -1.28
N GLY A 59 14.57 -6.81 -1.21
CA GLY A 59 13.93 -7.95 -0.52
C GLY A 59 13.15 -7.55 0.74
N MET A 60 12.29 -8.46 1.22
CA MET A 60 11.36 -8.18 2.33
C MET A 60 12.03 -7.94 3.70
N HIS A 61 13.29 -8.36 3.86
CA HIS A 61 14.04 -8.23 5.12
C HIS A 61 15.00 -7.03 5.17
N ALA A 62 15.17 -6.30 4.07
CA ALA A 62 16.09 -5.18 4.00
C ALA A 62 15.59 -3.97 4.82
N ASP A 63 16.52 -3.17 5.32
CA ASP A 63 16.20 -1.88 5.91
C ASP A 63 16.07 -0.79 4.83
N TYR A 64 14.89 -0.17 4.81
CA TYR A 64 14.52 0.90 3.90
C TYR A 64 14.38 2.26 4.62
N THR A 65 14.82 2.36 5.87
CA THR A 65 14.78 3.61 6.63
C THR A 65 15.48 4.74 5.86
N GLY A 66 14.76 5.84 5.64
CA GLY A 66 15.26 7.00 4.91
C GLY A 66 15.41 6.79 3.39
N LYS A 67 14.96 5.65 2.84
CA LYS A 67 14.98 5.39 1.40
C LYS A 67 13.62 5.67 0.77
N GLY A 68 13.67 6.22 -0.44
CA GLY A 68 12.49 6.58 -1.23
C GLY A 68 11.73 7.76 -0.66
N PHE A 69 10.52 7.98 -1.16
CA PHE A 69 9.62 9.03 -0.71
C PHE A 69 8.50 8.44 0.18
N ASP A 70 8.40 8.95 1.41
CA ASP A 70 7.35 8.56 2.36
C ASP A 70 6.06 9.35 2.08
N GLN A 71 5.27 8.83 1.14
CA GLN A 71 3.99 9.42 0.74
C GLN A 71 3.01 9.53 1.91
N LEU A 72 3.02 8.55 2.84
CA LEU A 72 2.10 8.56 3.97
C LEU A 72 2.39 9.74 4.92
N LEU A 73 3.67 10.03 5.18
CA LEU A 73 4.05 11.20 5.97
C LEU A 73 3.73 12.50 5.25
N ASP A 74 4.00 12.57 3.93
CA ASP A 74 3.69 13.76 3.11
C ASP A 74 2.20 14.10 3.12
N ILE A 75 1.30 13.12 2.96
CA ILE A 75 -0.15 13.40 3.00
C ILE A 75 -0.61 13.84 4.39
N ILE A 76 -0.07 13.26 5.46
CA ILE A 76 -0.43 13.63 6.84
C ILE A 76 0.03 15.07 7.13
N ASP A 77 1.23 15.43 6.70
CA ASP A 77 1.77 16.78 6.85
C ASP A 77 0.90 17.80 6.09
N LYS A 78 0.57 17.51 4.82
CA LYS A 78 -0.31 18.38 4.02
C LYS A 78 -1.70 18.54 4.63
N ILE A 79 -2.32 17.46 5.11
CA ILE A 79 -3.65 17.55 5.74
C ILE A 79 -3.61 18.47 6.98
N LYS A 80 -2.52 18.42 7.77
CA LYS A 80 -2.37 19.25 8.98
C LYS A 80 -2.01 20.70 8.68
N ASN A 81 -1.10 20.90 7.74
CA ASN A 81 -0.38 22.17 7.60
C ASN A 81 -0.72 22.92 6.31
N ASN A 82 -1.31 22.26 5.31
CA ASN A 82 -1.70 22.83 4.02
C ASN A 82 -2.99 22.15 3.46
N PRO A 83 -4.11 22.17 4.20
CA PRO A 83 -5.29 21.35 3.91
C PRO A 83 -6.00 21.66 2.59
N ASP A 84 -5.79 22.85 2.02
CA ASP A 84 -6.32 23.27 0.72
C ASP A 84 -5.48 22.80 -0.47
N ASP A 85 -4.36 22.10 -0.21
CA ASP A 85 -3.55 21.48 -1.24
C ASP A 85 -4.38 20.48 -2.06
N ARG A 86 -4.30 20.61 -3.38
CA ARG A 86 -5.00 19.73 -4.33
C ARG A 86 -4.19 18.49 -4.72
N ARG A 87 -3.02 18.30 -4.10
CA ARG A 87 -2.01 17.27 -4.40
C ARG A 87 -1.78 16.34 -3.21
N ILE A 88 -2.79 16.16 -2.35
CA ILE A 88 -2.77 15.20 -1.25
C ILE A 88 -3.11 13.82 -1.82
N ILE A 89 -2.11 13.14 -2.37
CA ILE A 89 -2.27 11.88 -3.12
C ILE A 89 -1.35 10.81 -2.55
N LEU A 90 -1.89 9.61 -2.36
CA LEU A 90 -1.17 8.41 -1.97
C LEU A 90 -1.29 7.38 -3.10
N SER A 91 -0.18 7.02 -3.74
CA SER A 91 -0.16 6.08 -4.87
C SER A 91 0.55 4.78 -4.53
N ALA A 92 -0.03 3.64 -4.92
CA ALA A 92 0.64 2.35 -4.96
C ALA A 92 1.11 1.98 -6.38
N TRP A 93 0.71 2.73 -7.40
CA TRP A 93 1.01 2.40 -8.80
C TRP A 93 2.35 3.00 -9.23
N ASN A 94 3.41 2.19 -9.20
CA ASN A 94 4.74 2.56 -9.69
C ASN A 94 5.10 1.71 -10.93
N PRO A 95 5.03 2.27 -12.16
CA PRO A 95 5.33 1.54 -13.40
C PRO A 95 6.71 0.86 -13.44
N SER A 96 7.72 1.46 -12.80
CA SER A 96 9.09 0.92 -12.77
C SER A 96 9.18 -0.37 -11.95
N ASP A 97 8.32 -0.52 -10.94
CA ASP A 97 8.37 -1.64 -9.99
C ASP A 97 7.33 -2.72 -10.28
N LEU A 98 6.39 -2.51 -11.22
CA LEU A 98 5.28 -3.44 -11.46
C LEU A 98 5.74 -4.88 -11.75
N LYS A 99 6.87 -5.05 -12.43
CA LYS A 99 7.43 -6.38 -12.75
C LYS A 99 8.10 -7.06 -11.57
N LEU A 100 8.35 -6.33 -10.47
CA LEU A 100 8.94 -6.85 -9.25
C LEU A 100 7.88 -7.30 -8.23
N MET A 101 6.62 -6.89 -8.42
CA MET A 101 5.50 -7.19 -7.53
C MET A 101 4.88 -8.54 -7.88
N ALA A 102 4.54 -9.33 -6.86
CA ALA A 102 3.81 -10.58 -7.05
C ALA A 102 2.43 -10.36 -7.71
N LEU A 103 1.80 -9.22 -7.41
CA LEU A 103 0.59 -8.78 -8.08
C LEU A 103 0.55 -7.25 -8.16
N PRO A 104 0.35 -6.66 -9.36
CA PRO A 104 0.16 -5.22 -9.50
C PRO A 104 -1.05 -4.72 -8.67
N PRO A 105 -0.95 -3.56 -8.00
CA PRO A 105 -1.98 -3.13 -7.06
C PRO A 105 -3.31 -2.86 -7.77
N CYS A 106 -4.41 -3.30 -7.17
CA CYS A 106 -5.76 -3.04 -7.66
C CYS A 106 -6.22 -1.63 -7.27
N HIS A 107 -5.93 -1.19 -6.04
CA HIS A 107 -6.14 0.18 -5.59
C HIS A 107 -4.92 1.01 -6.00
N MET A 108 -5.06 1.79 -7.06
CA MET A 108 -3.92 2.46 -7.67
C MET A 108 -3.49 3.67 -6.86
N PHE A 109 -4.43 4.53 -6.50
CA PHE A 109 -4.16 5.73 -5.71
C PHE A 109 -5.40 6.17 -4.93
N ALA A 110 -5.17 6.97 -3.90
CA ALA A 110 -6.19 7.69 -3.16
C ALA A 110 -5.85 9.18 -3.12
N GLN A 111 -6.84 10.03 -3.33
CA GLN A 111 -6.75 11.48 -3.16
C GLN A 111 -7.57 11.90 -1.95
N PHE A 112 -6.98 12.75 -1.11
CA PHE A 112 -7.63 13.32 0.05
C PHE A 112 -8.03 14.77 -0.20
N TYR A 113 -9.11 15.18 0.45
CA TYR A 113 -9.65 16.53 0.36
C TYR A 113 -10.17 16.98 1.72
N VAL A 114 -9.80 18.18 2.14
CA VAL A 114 -10.26 18.77 3.41
C VAL A 114 -11.18 19.94 3.12
N ALA A 115 -12.38 19.92 3.73
CA ALA A 115 -13.31 21.04 3.67
C ALA A 115 -14.19 21.08 4.91
N ASN A 116 -14.47 22.27 5.42
CA ASN A 116 -15.34 22.47 6.59
C ASN A 116 -14.92 21.68 7.84
N GLY A 117 -13.63 21.36 7.97
CA GLY A 117 -13.11 20.51 9.06
C GLY A 117 -13.29 19.00 8.83
N ASP A 118 -13.87 18.59 7.71
CA ASP A 118 -14.06 17.19 7.34
C ASP A 118 -12.98 16.71 6.36
N LEU A 119 -12.55 15.46 6.51
CA LEU A 119 -11.65 14.76 5.59
C LEU A 119 -12.43 13.81 4.68
N SER A 120 -12.33 14.03 3.37
CA SER A 120 -12.84 13.13 2.34
C SER A 120 -11.70 12.36 1.67
N CYS A 121 -12.00 11.14 1.21
CA CYS A 121 -11.07 10.27 0.48
C CYS A 121 -11.74 9.71 -0.77
N GLN A 122 -11.11 9.91 -1.92
CA GLN A 122 -11.48 9.27 -3.18
C GLN A 122 -10.40 8.24 -3.53
N MET A 123 -10.77 6.98 -3.67
CA MET A 123 -9.86 5.91 -4.09
C MET A 123 -10.22 5.43 -5.50
N TYR A 124 -9.19 5.24 -6.33
CA TYR A 124 -9.34 4.67 -7.67
C TYR A 124 -8.86 3.21 -7.71
N GLN A 125 -9.77 2.32 -8.11
CA GLN A 125 -9.53 0.89 -8.23
C GLN A 125 -9.60 0.44 -9.69
N ARG A 126 -8.48 -0.02 -10.27
CA ARG A 126 -8.42 -0.46 -11.68
C ARG A 126 -9.12 -1.79 -11.96
N SER A 127 -9.33 -2.61 -10.93
CA SER A 127 -9.92 -3.94 -11.03
C SER A 127 -10.66 -4.26 -9.75
N ALA A 128 -11.96 -4.53 -9.88
CA ALA A 128 -12.89 -4.63 -8.76
C ALA A 128 -13.69 -5.94 -8.86
N ASP A 129 -13.39 -6.89 -7.97
CA ASP A 129 -14.26 -8.04 -7.74
C ASP A 129 -15.45 -7.60 -6.88
N MET A 130 -16.61 -7.45 -7.51
CA MET A 130 -17.82 -6.95 -6.86
C MET A 130 -18.39 -7.90 -5.79
N GLY A 131 -18.15 -9.21 -5.90
CA GLY A 131 -18.73 -10.21 -5.00
C GLY A 131 -17.93 -10.42 -3.72
N LEU A 132 -16.60 -10.41 -3.84
CA LEU A 132 -15.69 -10.68 -2.71
C LEU A 132 -14.85 -9.46 -2.34
N GLY A 133 -14.18 -8.83 -3.30
CA GLY A 133 -13.15 -7.82 -3.02
C GLY A 133 -13.69 -6.45 -2.60
N VAL A 134 -14.68 -5.93 -3.32
CA VAL A 134 -15.20 -4.55 -3.16
C VAL A 134 -15.72 -4.28 -1.75
N PRO A 135 -16.52 -5.16 -1.10
CA PRO A 135 -16.95 -4.93 0.28
C PRO A 135 -15.78 -4.71 1.25
N PHE A 136 -14.73 -5.53 1.17
CA PHE A 136 -13.52 -5.36 1.98
C PHE A 136 -12.74 -4.10 1.62
N ASN A 137 -12.72 -3.72 0.35
CA ASN A 137 -12.00 -2.53 -0.11
C ASN A 137 -12.67 -1.24 0.37
N ILE A 138 -14.01 -1.18 0.34
CA ILE A 138 -14.79 -0.09 0.93
C ILE A 138 -14.45 0.03 2.42
N ALA A 139 -14.59 -1.06 3.17
CA ALA A 139 -14.31 -1.05 4.62
C ALA A 139 -12.86 -0.62 4.93
N SER A 140 -11.89 -1.10 4.14
CA SER A 140 -10.47 -0.81 4.33
C SER A 140 -10.13 0.67 4.10
N TYR A 141 -10.59 1.28 3.00
CA TYR A 141 -10.32 2.69 2.72
C TYR A 141 -11.19 3.64 3.58
N SER A 142 -12.40 3.23 3.98
CA SER A 142 -13.18 3.96 4.99
C SER A 142 -12.44 4.00 6.32
N LEU A 143 -11.91 2.85 6.79
CA LEU A 143 -11.12 2.79 8.03
C LEU A 143 -9.85 3.63 7.92
N LEU A 144 -9.11 3.55 6.82
CA LEU A 144 -7.92 4.38 6.59
C LEU A 144 -8.26 5.87 6.65
N THR A 145 -9.37 6.28 6.05
CA THR A 145 -9.84 7.67 6.09
C THR A 145 -10.14 8.11 7.52
N CYS A 146 -10.85 7.29 8.29
CA CYS A 146 -11.11 7.57 9.71
C CYS A 146 -9.83 7.66 10.54
N MET A 147 -8.86 6.77 10.30
CA MET A 147 -7.57 6.76 11.00
C MET A 147 -6.78 8.03 10.70
N ILE A 148 -6.69 8.44 9.43
CA ILE A 148 -5.98 9.66 9.02
C ILE A 148 -6.68 10.89 9.60
N ALA A 149 -8.02 10.96 9.52
CA ALA A 149 -8.80 12.04 10.11
C ALA A 149 -8.60 12.14 11.64
N HIS A 150 -8.46 11.01 12.35
CA HIS A 150 -8.29 11.02 13.80
C HIS A 150 -6.92 11.53 14.26
N ILE A 151 -5.87 11.32 13.46
CA ILE A 151 -4.51 11.73 13.82
C ILE A 151 -4.12 13.11 13.28
N CYS A 152 -4.99 13.72 12.48
CA CYS A 152 -4.83 15.06 11.91
C CYS A 152 -5.67 16.08 12.66
#